data_AF-A0A939MKP1-F1
#
_entry.id   AF-A0A939MKP1-F1
#
_cell.length_a   1.000
_cell.length_b   1.000
_cell.length_c   1.000
_cell.angle_alpha   90.00
_cell.angle_beta   90.00
_cell.angle_gamma   90.00
#
_symmetry.space_group_name_H-M   'P 1'
#
loop_
_entity.id
_entity.type
_entity.pdbx_description
1 polymer ?
#
loop_
_entity_poly.entity_id
_entity_poly.type
_entity_poly.pdbx_seq_one_letter_code
_entity_poly.pdbx_strand_id
1 'polypeptide(L)'
;MTTECQPVAERRAYQSGLIWRIPVEAPEGERGFTLAEMLVVITIIGLIMGLIGPRVLNYLVESKVKAAKIQLQSFASALDLFYLDAGRYPTASEGLRALASRPAGIPAWNGPYLRGGAIPADPWNTPYVYRTPGERGPYEIISYGANGQEGGSGTAADIVLGAQTSARNE
;
A
#
# COMPACT_ATOMS: atom_id res chain seq x y z
N MET A 1 -43.86 59.35 -28.28
CA MET A 1 -44.04 58.37 -29.38
C MET A 1 -43.94 56.99 -28.75
N THR A 2 -44.96 56.48 -28.05
CA THR A 2 -46.30 56.03 -28.48
C THR A 2 -46.29 54.98 -29.59
N THR A 3 -47.31 54.10 -29.53
CA THR A 3 -47.73 53.03 -30.43
C THR A 3 -46.89 51.74 -30.38
N GLU A 4 -47.47 50.54 -30.24
CA GLU A 4 -48.85 50.10 -30.01
C GLU A 4 -48.81 48.60 -29.68
N CYS A 5 -49.82 48.14 -28.95
CA CYS A 5 -50.14 46.73 -28.75
C CYS A 5 -51.18 46.36 -29.81
N GLN A 6 -50.98 45.29 -30.60
CA GLN A 6 -52.12 44.56 -31.17
C GLN A 6 -51.89 43.03 -31.28
N PRO A 7 -52.92 42.22 -30.96
CA PRO A 7 -52.91 40.76 -30.98
C PRO A 7 -53.59 40.21 -32.25
N VAL A 8 -53.19 39.03 -32.74
CA VAL A 8 -54.01 38.29 -33.73
C VAL A 8 -53.90 36.77 -33.55
N ALA A 9 -55.01 36.22 -33.07
CA ALA A 9 -55.70 34.99 -33.48
C ALA A 9 -55.05 33.61 -33.31
N GLU A 10 -55.75 32.82 -32.49
CA GLU A 10 -55.98 31.38 -32.60
C GLU A 10 -55.85 30.82 -34.03
N ARG A 11 -55.14 29.71 -34.15
CA ARG A 11 -55.65 28.57 -34.92
C ARG A 11 -55.70 27.33 -34.05
N ARG A 12 -56.94 26.90 -33.81
CA ARG A 12 -57.29 25.55 -33.41
C ARG A 12 -56.85 24.53 -34.46
N ALA A 13 -56.66 23.32 -33.95
CA ALA A 13 -56.84 22.04 -34.63
C ALA A 13 -55.83 21.69 -35.74
N TYR A 14 -54.98 20.72 -35.46
CA TYR A 14 -55.30 19.38 -35.96
C TYR A 14 -54.62 18.32 -35.09
N GLN A 15 -55.46 17.62 -34.32
CA GLN A 15 -55.16 16.32 -33.77
C GLN A 15 -54.93 15.36 -34.95
N SER A 16 -53.68 15.16 -35.34
CA SER A 16 -53.29 13.97 -36.13
C SER A 16 -52.73 12.98 -35.14
N GLY A 17 -53.61 12.09 -34.67
CA GLY A 17 -53.25 10.95 -33.83
C GLY A 17 -52.35 9.98 -34.57
N LEU A 18 -51.05 10.24 -34.57
CA LEU A 18 -50.05 9.18 -34.58
C LEU A 18 -49.59 8.97 -33.14
N ILE A 19 -50.40 8.23 -32.42
CA ILE A 19 -49.96 7.46 -31.26
C ILE A 19 -48.89 6.50 -31.81
N TRP A 20 -47.62 6.90 -31.71
CA TRP A 20 -46.50 6.00 -31.93
C TRP A 20 -46.55 4.93 -30.84
N ARG A 21 -47.32 3.86 -31.09
CA ARG A 21 -47.14 2.58 -30.41
C ARG A 21 -45.74 2.12 -30.78
N ILE A 22 -44.77 2.47 -29.95
CA ILE A 22 -43.46 1.86 -29.98
C ILE A 22 -43.72 0.36 -29.72
N PRO A 23 -43.42 -0.54 -30.67
CA PRO A 23 -43.42 -1.95 -30.36
C PRO A 23 -42.32 -2.14 -29.31
N VAL A 24 -42.71 -2.39 -28.06
CA VAL A 24 -41.80 -2.99 -27.10
C VAL A 24 -41.72 -4.44 -27.54
N GLU A 25 -40.70 -4.78 -28.33
CA GLU A 25 -40.38 -6.18 -28.57
C GLU A 25 -40.24 -6.85 -27.19
N ALA A 26 -41.08 -7.84 -26.92
CA ALA A 26 -40.95 -8.65 -25.73
C ALA A 26 -39.55 -9.29 -25.76
N PRO A 27 -38.79 -9.30 -24.65
CA PRO A 27 -37.46 -9.88 -24.64
C PRO A 27 -37.54 -11.32 -25.15
N GLU A 28 -36.80 -11.62 -26.21
CA GLU A 28 -36.62 -12.99 -26.67
C GLU A 28 -36.15 -13.83 -25.48
N GLY A 29 -36.83 -14.94 -25.22
CA GLY A 29 -36.65 -15.74 -24.01
C GLY A 29 -35.17 -15.96 -23.68
N GLU A 30 -34.82 -15.65 -22.44
CA GLU A 30 -33.46 -15.84 -21.91
C GLU A 30 -33.05 -17.30 -22.16
N ARG A 31 -32.16 -17.50 -23.12
CA ARG A 31 -31.54 -18.81 -23.34
C ARG A 31 -30.63 -19.05 -22.14
N GLY A 32 -30.99 -20.02 -21.31
CA GLY A 32 -30.18 -20.40 -20.14
C GLY A 32 -28.78 -20.87 -20.54
N PHE A 33 -27.79 -20.58 -19.69
CA PHE A 33 -26.42 -21.04 -19.86
C PHE A 33 -26.35 -22.56 -19.98
N THR A 34 -25.58 -23.06 -20.94
CA THR A 34 -25.35 -24.50 -21.09
C THR A 34 -24.23 -24.96 -20.15
N LEU A 35 -24.28 -26.23 -19.71
CA LEU A 35 -23.20 -26.81 -18.88
C LEU A 35 -21.84 -26.78 -19.60
N ALA A 36 -21.85 -26.97 -20.92
CA ALA A 36 -20.63 -26.95 -21.74
C ALA A 36 -19.97 -25.57 -21.77
N GLU A 37 -20.77 -24.50 -21.80
CA GLU A 37 -20.27 -23.12 -21.81
C GLU A 37 -19.56 -22.79 -20.50
N MET A 38 -20.14 -23.17 -19.36
CA MET A 38 -19.49 -23.02 -18.06
C MET A 38 -18.23 -23.87 -17.95
N LEU A 39 -18.21 -25.09 -18.51
CA LEU A 39 -17.02 -25.94 -18.54
C LEU A 39 -15.87 -25.29 -19.31
N VAL A 40 -16.14 -24.71 -20.48
CA VAL A 40 -15.12 -24.01 -21.27
C VAL A 40 -14.58 -22.80 -20.52
N VAL A 41 -15.45 -22.00 -19.87
CA VAL A 41 -15.05 -20.81 -19.11
C VAL A 41 -14.14 -21.16 -17.93
N ILE A 42 -14.54 -22.12 -17.08
CA ILE A 42 -13.70 -22.51 -15.93
C ILE A 42 -12.37 -23.12 -16.36
N THR A 43 -12.34 -23.80 -17.51
CA THR A 43 -11.11 -24.37 -18.08
C THR A 43 -10.13 -23.26 -18.49
N ILE A 44 -10.62 -22.22 -19.19
CA ILE A 44 -9.78 -21.08 -19.60
C ILE A 44 -9.30 -20.30 -18.36
N ILE A 45 -10.17 -20.07 -17.37
CA ILE A 45 -9.78 -19.40 -16.12
C ILE A 45 -8.71 -20.22 -15.38
N GLY A 46 -8.90 -21.54 -15.27
CA GLY A 46 -7.94 -22.44 -14.64
C GLY A 46 -6.57 -22.42 -15.32
N LEU A 47 -6.56 -22.42 -16.66
CA LEU A 47 -5.32 -22.34 -17.45
C LEU A 47 -4.57 -21.01 -17.21
N ILE A 48 -5.28 -19.89 -17.23
CA ILE A 48 -4.69 -18.56 -16.98
C ILE A 48 -4.19 -18.46 -15.54
N MET A 49 -4.99 -18.89 -14.56
CA MET A 49 -4.63 -18.85 -13.14
C MET A 49 -3.41 -19.71 -12.84
N GLY A 50 -3.28 -20.87 -13.48
CA GLY A 50 -2.10 -21.73 -13.34
C GLY A 50 -0.81 -21.06 -13.79
N LEU A 51 -0.87 -20.21 -14.84
CA LEU A 51 0.31 -19.52 -15.36
C LEU A 51 0.64 -18.24 -14.58
N ILE A 52 -0.36 -17.47 -14.17
CA ILE A 52 -0.17 -16.14 -13.57
C ILE A 52 -0.04 -16.22 -12.04
N GLY A 53 -0.73 -17.16 -11.39
CA GLY A 53 -0.83 -17.26 -9.93
C GLY A 53 0.53 -17.23 -9.21
N PRO A 54 1.48 -18.11 -9.54
CA PRO A 54 2.80 -18.13 -8.88
C PRO A 54 3.58 -16.83 -9.06
N ARG A 55 3.46 -16.16 -10.21
CA ARG A 55 4.18 -14.91 -10.49
C ARG A 55 3.66 -13.76 -9.63
N VAL A 56 2.34 -13.64 -9.49
CA VAL A 56 1.72 -12.61 -8.64
C VAL A 56 2.13 -12.80 -7.18
N LEU A 57 2.11 -14.05 -6.69
CA LEU A 57 2.52 -14.33 -5.32
C LEU A 57 3.99 -13.96 -5.09
N ASN A 58 4.89 -14.36 -5.99
CA ASN A 58 6.32 -14.03 -5.89
C ASN A 58 6.56 -12.51 -5.89
N TYR A 59 5.87 -11.77 -6.76
CA TYR A 59 5.96 -10.32 -6.83
C TYR A 59 5.50 -9.65 -5.53
N LEU A 60 4.37 -10.10 -4.97
CA LEU A 60 3.88 -9.59 -3.69
C LEU A 60 4.90 -9.84 -2.58
N VAL A 61 5.48 -11.03 -2.52
CA VAL A 61 6.43 -11.35 -1.46
C VAL A 61 7.75 -10.57 -1.62
N GLU A 62 8.27 -10.42 -2.83
CA GLU A 62 9.46 -9.60 -3.09
C GLU A 62 9.22 -8.11 -2.75
N SER A 63 8.03 -7.60 -3.07
CA SER A 63 7.65 -6.22 -2.75
C SER A 63 7.66 -5.94 -1.24
N LYS A 64 7.28 -6.92 -0.42
CA LYS A 64 7.35 -6.83 1.04
C LYS A 64 8.80 -6.74 1.51
N VAL A 65 9.69 -7.62 1.03
CA VAL A 65 11.12 -7.56 1.37
C VAL A 65 11.72 -6.20 1.00
N LYS A 66 11.38 -5.66 -0.17
CA LYS A 66 11.84 -4.34 -0.60
C LYS A 66 11.30 -3.22 0.28
N ALA A 67 10.01 -3.25 0.62
CA ALA A 67 9.40 -2.28 1.52
C ALA A 67 10.06 -2.28 2.91
N ALA A 68 10.35 -3.48 3.45
CA ALA A 68 11.05 -3.61 4.72
C ALA A 68 12.45 -3.00 4.68
N LYS A 69 13.21 -3.21 3.59
CA LYS A 69 14.53 -2.59 3.39
C LYS A 69 14.46 -1.06 3.32
N ILE A 70 13.46 -0.50 2.64
CA ILE A 70 13.25 0.95 2.55
C ILE A 70 12.92 1.52 3.94
N GLN A 71 12.07 0.84 4.72
CA GLN A 71 11.75 1.23 6.09
C GLN A 71 13.00 1.19 6.99
N LEU A 72 13.82 0.13 6.89
CA LEU A 72 15.11 0.04 7.60
C LEU A 72 16.04 1.20 7.26
N GLN A 73 16.18 1.55 5.98
CA GLN A 73 16.98 2.71 5.55
C GLN A 73 16.44 4.01 6.14
N SER A 74 15.13 4.19 6.16
CA SER A 74 14.51 5.36 6.81
C SER A 74 14.81 5.43 8.31
N PHE A 75 14.82 4.29 9.01
CA PHE A 75 15.22 4.25 10.41
C PHE A 75 16.71 4.56 10.60
N ALA A 76 17.59 4.06 9.73
CA ALA A 76 19.01 4.38 9.78
C ALA A 76 19.25 5.89 9.64
N SER A 77 18.64 6.54 8.63
CA SER A 77 18.74 8.01 8.49
C SER A 77 18.18 8.76 9.71
N ALA A 78 17.09 8.28 10.31
CA ALA A 78 16.54 8.87 11.53
C ALA A 78 17.47 8.70 12.74
N LEU A 79 18.15 7.56 12.86
CA LEU A 79 19.15 7.31 13.89
C LEU A 79 20.39 8.19 13.72
N ASP A 80 20.82 8.41 12.47
CA ASP A 80 21.94 9.30 12.16
C ASP A 80 21.60 10.75 12.56
N LEU A 81 20.39 11.23 12.26
CA LEU A 81 19.91 12.53 12.72
C LEU A 81 19.84 12.63 14.26
N PHE A 82 19.33 11.59 14.91
CA PHE A 82 19.32 11.52 16.37
C PHE A 82 20.74 11.59 16.94
N TYR A 83 21.71 10.92 16.32
CA TYR A 83 23.11 10.98 16.72
C TYR A 83 23.69 12.40 16.58
N LEU A 84 23.35 13.12 15.53
CA LEU A 84 23.79 14.52 15.34
C LEU A 84 23.26 15.45 16.44
N ASP A 85 22.02 15.25 16.89
CA ASP A 85 21.39 16.09 17.92
C ASP A 85 21.78 15.68 19.35
N ALA A 86 21.77 14.37 19.64
CA ALA A 86 22.00 13.83 20.98
C ALA A 86 23.46 13.47 21.27
N GLY A 87 24.31 13.38 20.23
CA GLY A 87 25.70 12.93 20.32
C GLY A 87 25.87 11.42 20.57
N ARG A 88 24.78 10.65 20.55
CA ARG A 88 24.77 9.20 20.78
C ARG A 88 23.57 8.56 20.10
N TYR A 89 23.64 7.25 19.86
CA TYR A 89 22.46 6.47 19.49
C TYR A 89 21.53 6.21 20.69
N PRO A 90 20.25 5.88 20.47
CA PRO A 90 19.34 5.46 21.53
C PRO A 90 19.89 4.23 22.27
N THR A 91 19.66 4.15 23.58
CA THR A 91 20.02 2.96 24.37
C THR A 91 19.06 1.81 24.09
N ALA A 92 19.36 0.60 24.56
CA ALA A 92 18.46 -0.55 24.43
C ALA A 92 17.10 -0.33 25.13
N SER A 93 17.07 0.43 26.24
CA SER A 93 15.83 0.76 26.94
C SER A 93 15.04 1.86 26.24
N GLU A 94 15.73 2.81 25.60
CA GLU A 94 15.10 3.82 24.76
C GLU A 94 14.57 3.21 23.47
N GLY A 95 15.38 2.46 22.72
CA GLY A 95 14.99 1.80 21.47
C GLY A 95 14.51 2.77 20.38
N LEU A 96 13.79 2.24 19.39
CA LEU A 96 13.27 3.04 18.26
C LEU A 96 12.24 4.10 18.67
N ARG A 97 11.63 4.01 19.86
CA ARG A 97 10.70 5.04 20.35
C ARG A 97 11.36 6.38 20.62
N ALA A 98 12.68 6.43 20.80
CA ALA A 98 13.43 7.68 20.89
C ALA A 98 13.40 8.49 19.58
N LEU A 99 13.13 7.84 18.46
CA LEU A 99 12.97 8.49 17.15
C LEU A 99 11.60 9.16 16.99
N ALA A 100 10.58 8.60 17.64
CA ALA A 100 9.20 9.08 17.60
C ALA A 100 8.91 10.10 18.70
N SER A 101 9.46 9.89 19.89
CA SER A 101 9.18 10.66 21.09
C SER A 101 10.47 11.01 21.82
N ARG A 102 10.50 12.20 22.42
CA ARG A 102 11.67 12.68 23.15
C ARG A 102 11.98 11.79 24.37
N PRO A 103 13.16 11.15 24.43
CA PRO A 103 13.58 10.43 25.62
C PRO A 103 13.99 11.40 26.74
N ALA A 104 13.87 10.95 27.99
CA ALA A 104 14.28 11.74 29.15
C ALA A 104 15.79 11.97 29.16
N GLY A 105 16.22 13.18 29.53
CA GLY A 105 17.65 13.51 29.67
C GLY A 105 18.36 13.94 28.38
N ILE A 106 17.64 14.14 27.26
CA ILE A 106 18.21 14.73 26.04
C ILE A 106 17.68 16.17 25.86
N PRO A 107 18.50 17.20 26.15
CA PRO A 107 18.08 18.60 26.02
C PRO A 107 17.89 19.03 24.55
N ALA A 108 18.74 18.55 23.64
CA ALA A 108 18.82 18.99 22.24
C ALA A 108 18.01 18.15 21.24
N TRP A 109 16.95 17.46 21.69
CA TRP A 109 16.13 16.62 20.81
C TRP A 109 15.27 17.49 19.87
N ASN A 110 15.43 17.31 18.55
CA ASN A 110 14.72 18.06 17.50
C ASN A 110 13.75 17.19 16.67
N GLY A 111 13.33 16.04 17.19
CA GLY A 111 12.40 15.14 16.52
C GLY A 111 10.96 15.68 16.42
N PRO A 112 10.01 14.89 15.90
CA PRO A 112 10.14 13.47 15.54
C PRO A 112 10.95 13.23 14.27
N TYR A 113 11.85 12.24 14.31
CA TYR A 113 12.71 11.87 13.19
C TYR A 113 12.02 10.91 12.20
N LEU A 114 10.86 10.38 12.57
CA LEU A 114 10.03 9.52 11.73
C LEU A 114 8.84 10.28 11.18
N ARG A 115 8.54 10.05 9.89
CA ARG A 115 7.33 10.58 9.26
C ARG A 115 6.09 10.01 9.95
N GLY A 116 5.25 10.88 10.50
CA GLY A 116 4.04 10.50 11.23
C GLY A 116 4.23 10.25 12.73
N GLY A 117 5.44 10.43 13.28
CA GLY A 117 5.67 10.42 14.73
C GLY A 117 5.39 9.09 15.43
N ALA A 118 5.29 8.00 14.68
CA ALA A 118 5.09 6.64 15.18
C ALA A 118 6.05 5.68 14.49
N ILE A 119 6.32 4.54 15.15
CA ILE A 119 7.15 3.48 14.58
C ILE A 119 6.22 2.58 13.75
N PRO A 120 6.35 2.54 12.42
CA PRO A 120 5.57 1.60 11.62
C PRO A 120 6.02 0.16 11.89
N ALA A 121 5.07 -0.77 11.81
CA ALA A 121 5.38 -2.19 11.73
C ALA A 121 5.99 -2.53 10.37
N ASP A 122 6.66 -3.67 10.29
CA ASP A 122 7.17 -4.20 9.04
C ASP A 122 6.02 -4.68 8.10
N PRO A 123 6.33 -5.08 6.85
CA PRO A 123 5.32 -5.52 5.87
C PRO A 123 4.59 -6.84 6.21
N TRP A 124 5.00 -7.50 7.28
CA TRP A 124 4.35 -8.68 7.86
C TRP A 124 3.66 -8.34 9.19
N ASN A 125 3.52 -7.04 9.50
CA ASN A 125 2.88 -6.52 10.71
C ASN A 125 3.60 -6.95 12.00
N THR A 126 4.90 -7.18 11.92
CA THR A 126 5.79 -7.50 13.05
C THR A 126 6.59 -6.24 13.43
N PRO A 127 6.78 -5.95 14.73
CA PRO A 127 7.60 -4.83 15.15
C PRO A 127 9.08 -5.06 14.80
N TYR A 128 9.76 -3.99 14.40
CA TYR A 128 11.20 -4.00 14.22
C TYR A 128 11.94 -4.20 15.55
N VAL A 129 13.00 -4.99 15.52
CA VAL A 129 13.89 -5.20 16.66
C VAL A 129 15.09 -4.28 16.53
N TYR A 130 15.40 -3.57 17.61
CA TYR A 130 16.58 -2.72 17.72
C TYR A 130 17.54 -3.30 18.75
N ARG A 131 18.81 -3.48 18.36
CA ARG A 131 19.89 -3.95 19.22
C ARG A 131 21.01 -2.92 19.27
N THR A 132 21.51 -2.64 20.47
CA THR A 132 22.71 -1.84 20.69
C THR A 132 23.50 -2.41 21.88
N PRO A 133 24.82 -2.64 21.74
CA PRO A 133 25.59 -2.58 20.48
C PRO A 133 25.10 -3.61 19.46
N GLY A 134 25.23 -3.31 18.17
CA GLY A 134 24.90 -4.25 17.10
C GLY A 134 26.04 -5.24 16.85
N GLU A 135 25.77 -6.37 16.19
CA GLU A 135 26.82 -7.36 15.89
C GLU A 135 27.88 -6.82 14.92
N ARG A 136 27.46 -5.99 13.97
CA ARG A 136 28.30 -5.44 12.88
C ARG A 136 28.45 -3.92 12.94
N GLY A 137 28.12 -3.28 14.06
CA GLY A 137 28.16 -1.83 14.18
C GLY A 137 27.63 -1.29 15.52
N PRO A 138 27.50 0.04 15.66
CA PRO A 138 27.02 0.68 16.89
C PRO A 138 25.56 0.32 17.22
N TYR A 139 24.78 -0.02 16.20
CA TYR A 139 23.43 -0.51 16.33
C TYR A 139 23.09 -1.47 15.18
N GLU A 140 22.02 -2.22 15.37
CA GLU A 140 21.41 -3.07 14.35
C GLU A 140 19.89 -2.98 14.44
N ILE A 141 19.24 -2.93 13.27
CA ILE A 141 17.78 -3.03 13.16
C ILE A 141 17.43 -4.27 12.33
N ILE A 142 16.52 -5.08 12.86
CA ILE A 142 16.14 -6.38 12.31
C ILE A 142 14.63 -6.41 12.07
N SER A 143 14.22 -6.89 10.90
CA SER A 143 12.90 -7.46 10.67
C SER A 143 13.06 -8.95 10.44
N TYR A 144 12.31 -9.76 11.18
CA TYR A 144 12.32 -11.21 11.09
C TYR A 144 11.62 -11.75 9.84
N GLY A 145 11.11 -10.90 8.94
CA GLY A 145 10.46 -11.36 7.72
C GLY A 145 9.14 -12.09 7.97
N ALA A 146 8.77 -12.98 7.06
CA ALA A 146 7.43 -13.58 7.02
C ALA A 146 7.06 -14.50 8.18
N ASN A 147 8.04 -15.13 8.83
CA ASN A 147 7.83 -16.05 9.95
C ASN A 147 7.84 -15.33 11.31
N GLY A 148 8.34 -14.09 11.39
CA GLY A 148 8.46 -13.34 12.64
C GLY A 148 9.46 -13.97 13.64
N GLN A 149 10.34 -14.87 13.17
CA GLN A 149 11.31 -15.58 14.00
C GLN A 149 12.73 -15.33 13.48
N GLU A 150 13.72 -15.41 14.37
CA GLU A 150 15.13 -15.30 14.00
C GLU A 150 15.54 -16.45 13.08
N GLY A 151 16.19 -16.10 11.98
CA GLY A 151 16.59 -17.02 10.93
C GLY A 151 15.46 -17.41 9.98
N GLY A 152 15.82 -18.22 8.99
CA GLY A 152 14.91 -18.64 7.92
C GLY A 152 15.58 -18.52 6.55
N SER A 153 14.83 -18.81 5.49
CA SER A 153 15.34 -18.74 4.12
C SER A 153 14.35 -18.04 3.20
N GLY A 154 14.87 -17.47 2.12
CA GLY A 154 14.08 -16.70 1.17
C GLY A 154 13.40 -15.50 1.82
N THR A 155 12.10 -15.63 2.06
CA THR A 155 11.20 -14.53 2.46
C THR A 155 10.89 -14.55 3.95
N ALA A 156 11.24 -15.65 4.61
CA ALA A 156 11.35 -15.79 6.05
C ALA A 156 12.77 -15.49 6.54
N ALA A 157 13.68 -15.05 5.66
CA ALA A 157 15.02 -14.68 6.08
C ALA A 157 15.02 -13.30 6.75
N ASP A 158 15.83 -13.18 7.80
CA ASP A 158 16.01 -11.92 8.52
C ASP A 158 16.55 -10.82 7.60
N ILE A 159 15.90 -9.66 7.66
CA ILE A 159 16.33 -8.46 6.98
C ILE A 159 17.01 -7.56 8.00
N VAL A 160 18.33 -7.51 7.91
CA VAL A 160 19.19 -6.85 8.89
C VAL A 160 19.85 -5.62 8.26
N LEU A 161 19.77 -4.47 8.93
CA LEU A 161 20.52 -3.28 8.59
C LEU A 161 21.38 -2.82 9.78
N GLY A 162 22.69 -2.82 9.57
CA GLY A 162 23.68 -2.21 10.49
C GLY A 162 24.39 -1.03 9.81
N ALA A 163 24.93 -0.11 10.62
CA ALA A 163 25.50 1.16 10.16
C ALA A 163 26.62 1.04 9.10
N GLN A 164 27.29 -0.12 8.98
CA GLN A 164 28.40 -0.35 8.05
C GLN A 164 27.96 -0.91 6.68
N THR A 165 26.70 -1.34 6.51
CA THR A 165 26.23 -2.00 5.28
C THR A 165 25.77 -1.01 4.19
N SER A 166 25.51 0.25 4.53
CA SER A 166 25.03 1.25 3.56
C SER A 166 26.08 1.74 2.56
N ALA A 167 27.38 1.49 2.80
CA ALA A 167 28.48 1.99 1.97
C ALA A 167 28.98 0.99 0.90
N ARG A 168 28.37 -0.19 0.77
CA ARG A 168 28.89 -1.25 -0.11
C ARG A 168 27.87 -1.73 -1.14
N ASN A 169 27.36 -0.83 -1.98
CA ASN A 169 26.69 -1.18 -3.23
C ASN A 169 26.81 0.00 -4.22
N GLU A 170 28.00 0.17 -4.79
CA GLU A 170 28.20 0.70 -6.15
C GLU A 170 28.74 -0.44 -7.01
#